data_AF-A0A8C9DKD6-F1
#
_entry.id   AF-A0A8C9DKD6-F1
#
_cell.length_a   1.000
_cell.length_b   1.000
_cell.length_c   1.000
_cell.angle_alpha   90.00
_cell.angle_beta   90.00
_cell.angle_gamma   90.00
#
_symmetry.space_group_name_H-M   'P 1'
#
loop_
_entity.id
_entity.type
_entity.pdbx_description
1 polymer ?
#
loop_
_entity_poly.entity_id
_entity_poly.type
_entity_poly.pdbx_seq_one_letter_code
_entity_poly.pdbx_strand_id
1 'polypeptide(L)'
;MAPPQRARVLRCCSCRLFQAHQVKKSVKWTCKACGEQQSFLRAYGEGSGADCRRHVQKLNLLQGQVSELSLRYGYLRGARFSCPVFILAEWWIQ
;
A
#
# COMPACT_ATOMS: atom_id res chain seq x y z
N MET A 1 25.09 16.30 -13.68
CA MET A 1 24.33 15.23 -13.00
C MET A 1 22.86 15.61 -12.92
N ALA A 2 21.94 14.79 -13.44
CA ALA A 2 20.52 14.96 -13.17
C ALA A 2 20.25 14.68 -11.67
N PRO A 3 19.39 15.45 -10.98
CA PRO A 3 19.10 15.21 -9.58
C PRO A 3 18.55 13.78 -9.38
N PRO A 4 18.94 13.09 -8.29
CA PRO A 4 18.45 11.75 -8.02
C PRO A 4 16.93 11.77 -7.90
N GLN A 5 16.27 11.13 -8.87
CA GLN A 5 14.82 11.07 -8.98
C GLN A 5 14.30 10.21 -7.81
N ARG A 6 13.80 10.85 -6.75
CA ARG A 6 13.24 10.13 -5.60
C ARG A 6 12.01 9.33 -6.03
N ALA A 7 11.86 8.15 -5.47
CA ALA A 7 10.67 7.34 -5.63
C ALA A 7 9.91 7.30 -4.31
N ARG A 8 8.60 7.12 -4.40
CA ARG A 8 7.69 6.96 -3.26
C ARG A 8 6.81 5.75 -3.48
N VAL A 9 6.44 5.09 -2.40
CA VAL A 9 5.56 3.93 -2.39
C VAL A 9 4.15 4.38 -2.07
N LEU A 10 3.23 4.06 -2.97
CA LEU A 10 1.82 4.43 -2.92
C LEU A 10 0.96 3.17 -2.81
N ARG A 11 -0.28 3.34 -2.33
CA ARG A 11 -1.28 2.27 -2.28
C ARG A 11 -2.50 2.70 -3.08
N CYS A 12 -2.99 1.83 -3.95
CA CYS A 12 -4.23 2.07 -4.68
C CYS A 12 -5.45 1.90 -3.76
N CYS A 13 -6.45 2.78 -3.86
CA CYS A 13 -7.68 2.67 -3.07
C CYS A 13 -8.57 1.50 -3.53
N SER A 14 -8.58 1.18 -4.84
CA SER A 14 -9.46 0.15 -5.41
C SER A 14 -8.86 -1.25 -5.26
N CYS A 15 -7.68 -1.47 -5.82
CA CYS A 15 -7.03 -2.80 -5.80
C CYS A 15 -6.10 -3.03 -4.59
N ARG A 16 -5.88 -2.00 -3.74
CA ARG A 16 -5.04 -2.07 -2.53
C ARG A 16 -3.56 -2.41 -2.74
N LEU A 17 -3.13 -2.62 -3.98
CA LEU A 17 -1.75 -2.93 -4.35
C LEU A 17 -0.81 -1.77 -4.07
N PHE A 18 0.38 -2.10 -3.59
CA PHE A 18 1.47 -1.16 -3.42
C PHE A 18 2.26 -1.02 -4.71
N GLN A 19 2.58 0.23 -5.06
CA GLN A 19 3.30 0.57 -6.28
C GLN A 19 4.36 1.65 -6.00
N ALA A 20 5.52 1.49 -6.61
CA ALA A 20 6.55 2.52 -6.61
C ALA A 20 6.24 3.53 -7.71
N HIS A 21 6.12 4.79 -7.34
CA HIS A 21 5.96 5.90 -8.27
C HIS A 21 7.09 6.90 -8.07
N GLN A 22 7.62 7.45 -9.16
CA GLN A 22 8.55 8.57 -9.04
C GLN A 22 7.83 9.78 -8.46
N VAL A 23 8.50 10.49 -7.56
CA VAL A 23 7.98 11.71 -6.97
C VAL A 23 7.89 12.74 -8.11
N LYS A 24 6.65 13.04 -8.50
CA LYS A 24 6.34 14.12 -9.43
C LYS A 24 5.78 15.29 -8.63
N LYS A 25 5.93 16.49 -9.18
CA LYS A 25 5.30 17.70 -8.64
C LYS A 25 3.77 17.61 -8.67
N SER A 26 3.22 16.78 -9.56
CA SER A 26 1.79 16.47 -9.62
C SER A 26 1.36 15.46 -8.55
N VAL A 27 0.23 15.76 -7.91
CA VAL A 27 -0.39 14.92 -6.89
C VAL A 27 -1.23 13.80 -7.52
N LYS A 28 -1.56 13.89 -8.82
CA LYS A 28 -2.34 12.89 -9.55
C LYS A 28 -1.45 11.76 -10.04
N TRP A 29 -1.89 10.51 -9.87
CA TRP A 29 -1.22 9.31 -10.36
C TRP A 29 -2.25 8.28 -10.82
N THR A 30 -1.86 7.40 -11.74
CA THR A 30 -2.73 6.34 -12.25
C THR A 30 -2.22 4.99 -11.78
N CYS A 31 -3.10 4.17 -11.22
CA CYS A 31 -2.73 2.83 -10.80
C CYS A 31 -2.48 1.95 -12.03
N LYS A 32 -1.28 1.36 -12.15
CA LYS A 32 -0.94 0.48 -13.29
C LYS A 32 -1.70 -0.86 -13.29
N ALA A 33 -2.15 -1.31 -12.12
CA ALA A 33 -2.87 -2.59 -12.00
C ALA A 33 -4.36 -2.48 -12.39
N CYS A 34 -5.08 -1.46 -11.90
CA CYS A 34 -6.51 -1.29 -12.17
C CYS A 34 -6.85 -0.16 -13.16
N GLY A 35 -5.88 0.67 -13.57
CA GLY A 35 -6.10 1.78 -14.50
C GLY A 35 -6.76 3.03 -13.88
N GLU A 36 -7.15 2.99 -12.60
CA GLU A 36 -7.85 4.09 -11.94
C GLU A 36 -6.96 5.32 -11.72
N GLN A 37 -7.48 6.50 -12.02
CA GLN A 37 -6.81 7.77 -11.72
C GLN A 37 -7.11 8.18 -10.28
N GLN A 38 -6.07 8.33 -9.47
CA GLN A 38 -6.18 8.63 -8.06
C GLN A 38 -5.31 9.83 -7.67
N SER A 39 -5.75 10.56 -6.66
CA SER A 39 -4.89 11.52 -5.98
C SER A 39 -3.93 10.79 -5.04
N PHE A 40 -2.74 11.34 -4.91
CA PHE A 40 -1.79 10.91 -3.90
C PHE A 40 -2.31 11.35 -2.54
N LEU A 41 -2.64 10.38 -1.69
CA LEU A 41 -3.13 10.63 -0.34
C LEU A 41 -1.97 10.65 0.68
N ARG A 42 -1.10 9.65 0.61
CA ARG A 42 -0.01 9.41 1.56
C ARG A 42 1.10 8.58 0.91
N ALA A 43 2.34 8.86 1.27
CA ALA A 43 3.47 7.99 0.99
C ALA A 43 3.63 6.96 2.11
N TYR A 44 3.79 5.69 1.74
CA TYR A 44 4.11 4.60 2.68
C TYR A 44 5.63 4.45 2.89
N GLY A 45 6.42 5.07 2.03
CA GLY A 45 7.87 5.16 2.13
C GLY A 45 8.42 5.96 0.96
N GLU A 46 9.50 6.72 1.18
CA GLU A 46 10.19 7.49 0.14
C GLU A 46 11.68 7.14 0.17
N GLY A 47 12.31 7.10 -0.99
CA GLY A 47 13.72 6.76 -1.07
C GLY A 47 14.23 6.62 -2.50
N SER A 48 15.30 5.87 -2.66
CA SER A 48 15.85 5.52 -3.97
C SER A 48 14.94 4.52 -4.68
N GLY A 49 14.94 4.53 -6.01
CA GLY A 49 14.14 3.59 -6.80
C GLY A 49 14.41 2.12 -6.47
N ALA A 50 15.64 1.77 -6.07
CA ALA A 50 15.99 0.41 -5.63
C ALA A 50 15.33 0.02 -4.30
N ASP A 51 15.36 0.93 -3.32
CA ASP A 51 14.77 0.70 -2.00
C ASP A 51 13.25 0.65 -2.08
N CYS A 52 12.63 1.54 -2.88
CA CYS A 52 11.20 1.49 -3.12
C CYS A 52 10.74 0.19 -3.77
N ARG A 53 11.53 -0.41 -4.68
CA ARG A 53 11.19 -1.74 -5.26
C ARG A 53 11.17 -2.83 -4.20
N ARG A 54 12.21 -2.91 -3.36
CA ARG A 54 12.27 -3.87 -2.24
C ARG A 54 11.13 -3.65 -1.25
N HIS A 55 10.83 -2.39 -0.94
CA HIS A 55 9.76 -2.03 -0.03
C HIS A 55 8.38 -2.41 -0.57
N VAL A 56 8.09 -2.15 -1.84
CA VAL A 56 6.84 -2.58 -2.50
C VAL A 56 6.71 -4.10 -2.49
N GLN A 57 7.77 -4.83 -2.81
CA GLN A 57 7.75 -6.29 -2.78
C GLN A 57 7.42 -6.82 -1.38
N LYS A 58 8.07 -6.26 -0.34
CA LYS A 58 7.79 -6.60 1.06
C LYS A 58 6.36 -6.26 1.45
N LEU A 59 5.86 -5.08 1.10
CA LEU A 59 4.49 -4.65 1.44
C LEU A 59 3.43 -5.49 0.74
N ASN A 60 3.61 -5.83 -0.53
CA ASN A 60 2.69 -6.70 -1.26
C ASN A 60 2.69 -8.13 -0.69
N LEU A 61 3.86 -8.65 -0.29
CA LEU A 61 3.96 -9.96 0.37
C LEU A 61 3.23 -9.97 1.72
N LEU A 62 3.49 -8.96 2.56
CA LEU A 62 2.81 -8.81 3.86
C LEU A 62 1.30 -8.64 3.69
N GLN A 63 0.86 -7.89 2.68
CA GLN A 63 -0.57 -7.75 2.37
C GLN A 63 -1.20 -9.08 1.94
N GLY A 64 -0.50 -9.89 1.15
CA GLY A 64 -0.93 -11.24 0.79
C GLY A 64 -1.08 -12.15 2.01
N GLN A 65 -0.08 -12.14 2.90
CA GLN A 65 -0.10 -12.89 4.16
C GLN A 65 -1.24 -12.44 5.08
N VAL A 66 -1.47 -11.14 5.24
CA VAL A 66 -2.60 -10.62 6.04
C VAL A 66 -3.93 -11.01 5.41
N SER A 67 -4.05 -11.00 4.08
CA SER A 67 -5.26 -11.46 3.40
C SER A 67 -5.50 -12.95 3.63
N GLU A 68 -4.45 -13.78 3.57
CA GLU A 68 -4.56 -15.22 3.83
C GLU A 68 -4.88 -15.52 5.30
N LEU A 69 -4.21 -14.84 6.24
CA LEU A 69 -4.51 -14.94 7.67
C LEU A 69 -5.93 -14.46 7.97
N SER A 70 -6.37 -13.35 7.39
CA SER A 70 -7.75 -12.87 7.53
C SER A 70 -8.77 -13.84 6.96
N LEU A 71 -8.44 -14.57 5.88
CA LEU A 71 -9.31 -15.64 5.37
C LEU A 71 -9.35 -16.82 6.34
N ARG A 72 -8.19 -17.27 6.87
CA ARG A 72 -8.13 -18.39 7.83
C ARG A 72 -8.82 -18.06 9.16
N TYR A 73 -8.59 -16.87 9.73
CA TYR A 73 -9.22 -16.42 10.97
C TYR A 73 -10.67 -15.95 10.77
N GLY A 74 -11.01 -15.40 9.61
CA GLY A 74 -12.37 -14.98 9.25
C GLY A 74 -13.31 -16.14 8.98
N TYR A 75 -12.81 -17.28 8.51
CA TYR A 75 -13.61 -18.51 8.32
C TYR A 75 -14.14 -19.06 9.66
N LEU A 76 -13.41 -18.87 10.77
CA LEU A 76 -13.89 -19.25 12.11
C LEU A 76 -15.01 -18.35 12.66
N ARG A 77 -15.32 -17.21 12.04
CA ARG A 77 -16.36 -16.26 12.50
C ARG A 77 -17.33 -15.76 11.44
N GLY A 78 -17.37 -16.33 10.24
CA GLY A 78 -18.45 -16.07 9.26
C GLY A 78 -18.68 -14.59 8.90
N ALA A 79 -17.63 -13.76 8.87
CA ALA A 79 -17.77 -12.34 8.57
C ALA A 79 -17.15 -11.99 7.21
N ARG A 80 -18.01 -11.53 6.30
CA ARG A 80 -17.65 -11.00 4.98
C ARG A 80 -16.96 -9.65 5.14
N PHE A 81 -15.65 -9.66 5.41
CA PHE A 81 -14.85 -8.43 5.50
C PHE A 81 -14.59 -7.86 4.10
N SER A 82 -15.57 -7.12 3.59
CA SER A 82 -15.29 -5.97 2.73
C SER A 82 -14.73 -4.86 3.62
N CYS A 83 -13.65 -4.21 3.19
CA CYS A 83 -12.95 -3.09 3.84
C CYS A 83 -11.88 -3.44 4.89
N PRO A 84 -10.58 -3.11 4.64
CA PRO A 84 -9.55 -3.13 5.65
C PRO A 84 -9.32 -1.70 6.19
N VAL A 85 -10.14 -1.30 7.14
CA VAL A 85 -9.78 -0.28 8.13
C VAL A 85 -9.93 -0.97 9.48
N PHE A 86 -8.99 -1.82 9.88
CA PHE A 86 -8.82 -2.27 11.27
C PHE A 86 -7.53 -3.09 11.30
N ILE A 87 -6.40 -2.43 11.61
CA ILE A 87 -5.57 -2.73 12.78
C ILE A 87 -4.91 -1.39 13.17
N LEU A 88 -5.68 -0.61 13.93
CA LEU A 88 -5.19 0.41 14.86
C LEU A 88 -6.17 0.34 16.02
N ALA A 89 -5.98 -0.60 16.94
CA ALA A 89 -6.66 -0.61 18.23
C ALA A 89 -6.08 -1.68 19.16
N GLU A 90 -4.79 -1.60 19.47
CA GLU A 90 -4.20 -2.00 20.77
C GLU A 90 -2.90 -1.17 20.81
N TRP A 91 -2.71 -0.07 21.55
CA TRP A 91 -2.77 0.10 22.99
C TRP A 91 -2.73 1.61 23.30
N TRP A 92 -3.85 2.18 23.76
CA TRP A 92 -3.90 3.42 24.54
C TRP A 92 -5.12 3.30 25.47
N ILE A 93 -4.90 2.61 26.59
CA ILE A 93 -5.50 2.81 27.93
C ILE A 93 -4.52 2.12 28.87
N GLN A 94 -3.68 2.90 29.54
CA GLN A 94 -3.28 2.71 30.93
C GLN A 94 -2.90 4.08 31.48
#